data_AF-A0A260ZW39-F1
#
_entry.id   AF-A0A260ZW39-F1
#
_cell.length_a   1.000
_cell.length_b   1.000
_cell.length_c   1.000
_cell.angle_alpha   90.00
_cell.angle_beta   90.00
_cell.angle_gamma   90.00
#
_symmetry.space_group_name_H-M   'P 1'
#
loop_
_entity.id
_entity.type
_entity.pdbx_description
1 polymer ?
#
loop_
_entity_poly.entity_id
_entity_poly.type
_entity_poly.pdbx_seq_one_letter_code
_entity_poly.pdbx_strand_id
1 'polypeptide(L)'
;MGNRSKVDNAANATKQVPEKVKSKKQKKMSFAQAQDVYLRLKQEKEEEKQRERAEREKRNETIAATNKSRKKMNQALAKRNKKGQPNLNAQMDVLLEKIQKRVDKEKKETK
;
A
#
# COMPACT_ATOMS: atom_id res chain seq x y z
N MET A 1 38.72 34.25 15.11
CA MET A 1 38.17 34.57 13.77
C MET A 1 36.72 35.00 14.01
N GLY A 2 36.32 36.27 14.02
CA GLY A 2 36.49 37.29 12.99
C GLY A 2 35.07 37.73 12.58
N ASN A 3 34.77 39.03 12.70
CA ASN A 3 33.46 39.67 12.65
C ASN A 3 32.70 39.66 11.30
N ARG A 4 31.35 39.73 11.41
CA ARG A 4 30.33 40.53 10.66
C ARG A 4 30.43 40.77 9.13
N SER A 5 29.32 40.47 8.44
CA SER A 5 28.56 41.36 7.52
C SER A 5 27.24 40.65 7.15
N LYS A 6 26.04 41.09 7.56
CA LYS A 6 25.16 42.14 6.98
C LYS A 6 25.30 42.32 5.46
N VAL A 7 24.37 41.72 4.70
CA VAL A 7 23.81 42.29 3.45
C VAL A 7 22.35 41.81 3.32
N ASP A 8 21.45 42.66 3.77
CA ASP A 8 20.28 43.19 3.04
C ASP A 8 19.40 42.24 2.22
N ASN A 9 18.18 42.00 2.72
CA ASN A 9 17.00 41.86 1.87
C ASN A 9 15.80 42.51 2.56
N ALA A 10 15.79 43.84 2.51
CA ALA A 10 14.63 44.66 2.84
C ALA A 10 13.85 44.91 1.54
N ALA A 11 12.76 44.17 1.30
CA ALA A 11 11.70 44.64 0.42
C ALA A 11 10.38 43.90 0.71
N ASN A 12 9.51 44.60 1.44
CA ASN A 12 8.07 44.64 1.19
C ASN A 12 7.23 43.42 1.63
N ALA A 13 7.12 43.20 2.94
CA ALA A 13 6.00 42.48 3.53
C ALA A 13 4.78 43.40 3.64
N THR A 14 4.11 43.65 2.51
CA THR A 14 2.82 44.35 2.49
C THR A 14 1.78 43.44 3.18
N LYS A 15 1.36 43.84 4.39
CA LYS A 15 0.30 43.17 5.16
C LYS A 15 -1.02 43.27 4.38
N GLN A 16 -1.32 42.26 3.56
CA GLN A 16 -2.64 42.11 2.96
C GLN A 16 -3.61 41.63 4.06
N VAL A 17 -4.45 42.55 4.54
CA VAL A 17 -5.61 42.24 5.35
C VAL A 17 -6.55 41.39 4.49
N PRO A 18 -6.98 40.19 4.92
CA PRO A 18 -7.91 39.40 4.12
C PRO A 18 -9.24 40.15 4.05
N GLU A 19 -9.54 40.68 2.86
CA GLU A 19 -10.83 41.26 2.53
C GLU A 19 -11.91 40.20 2.79
N LYS A 20 -12.87 40.51 3.67
CA LYS A 20 -13.96 39.58 4.01
C LYS A 20 -14.86 39.40 2.78
N VAL A 21 -14.56 38.38 1.97
CA VAL A 21 -15.42 37.96 0.85
C VAL A 21 -16.78 37.58 1.43
N LYS A 22 -17.81 38.37 1.12
CA LYS A 22 -19.20 38.07 1.51
C LYS A 22 -19.59 36.74 0.89
N SER A 23 -19.74 35.70 1.71
CA SER A 23 -20.15 34.38 1.22
C SER A 23 -21.56 34.47 0.63
N LYS A 24 -21.69 34.09 -0.65
CA LYS A 24 -23.00 33.97 -1.29
C LYS A 24 -23.80 32.91 -0.54
N LYS A 25 -24.98 33.26 -0.02
CA LYS A 25 -25.91 32.32 0.62
C LYS A 25 -26.31 31.26 -0.42
N GLN A 26 -25.87 30.01 -0.22
CA GLN A 26 -26.29 28.89 -1.05
C GLN A 26 -27.79 28.61 -0.84
N LYS A 27 -28.53 28.43 -1.94
CA LYS A 27 -29.93 27.99 -1.87
C LYS A 27 -29.99 26.59 -1.27
N LYS A 28 -30.90 26.38 -0.31
CA LYS A 28 -31.14 25.06 0.29
C LYS A 28 -31.85 24.17 -0.73
N MET A 29 -31.38 22.94 -0.88
CA MET A 29 -31.98 21.91 -1.74
C MET A 29 -33.36 21.51 -1.21
N SER A 30 -34.26 21.06 -2.09
CA SER A 30 -35.54 20.50 -1.66
C SER A 30 -35.35 19.14 -0.98
N PHE A 31 -36.32 18.72 -0.16
CA PHE A 31 -36.24 17.44 0.56
C PHE A 31 -36.10 16.23 -0.39
N ALA A 32 -36.88 16.21 -1.49
CA ALA A 32 -36.80 15.14 -2.49
C ALA A 32 -35.41 15.09 -3.15
N GLN A 33 -34.84 16.25 -3.49
CA GLN A 33 -33.48 16.31 -4.04
C GLN A 33 -32.43 15.84 -3.02
N ALA A 34 -32.60 16.16 -1.75
CA ALA A 34 -31.72 15.68 -0.68
C ALA A 34 -31.81 14.16 -0.50
N GLN A 35 -33.01 13.58 -0.61
CA GLN A 35 -33.23 12.14 -0.53
C GLN A 35 -32.57 11.40 -1.70
N ASP A 36 -32.70 11.90 -2.93
CA ASP A 36 -32.06 11.31 -4.10
C ASP A 36 -30.54 11.34 -4.00
N VAL A 37 -29.97 12.46 -3.55
CA VAL A 37 -28.52 12.59 -3.32
C VAL A 37 -28.06 11.63 -2.23
N TYR A 38 -28.81 11.50 -1.14
CA TYR A 38 -28.49 10.56 -0.07
C TYR A 38 -28.44 9.11 -0.58
N LEU A 39 -29.43 8.68 -1.36
CA LEU A 39 -29.48 7.33 -1.91
C LEU A 39 -28.29 7.05 -2.85
N ARG A 40 -27.93 8.01 -3.71
CA ARG A 40 -26.74 7.90 -4.58
C ARG A 40 -25.45 7.76 -3.78
N LEU A 41 -25.24 8.66 -2.81
CA LEU A 41 -24.04 8.61 -1.96
C LEU A 41 -23.96 7.32 -1.14
N LYS A 42 -25.11 6.78 -0.71
CA LYS A 42 -25.16 5.49 -0.02
C LYS A 42 -24.72 4.35 -0.93
N GLN A 43 -25.21 4.31 -2.17
CA GLN A 43 -24.82 3.31 -3.16
C GLN A 43 -23.33 3.42 -3.52
N GLU A 44 -22.83 4.63 -3.80
CA GLU A 44 -21.42 4.88 -4.09
C GLU A 44 -20.51 4.41 -2.95
N LYS A 45 -20.88 4.69 -1.70
CA LYS A 45 -20.14 4.25 -0.52
C LYS A 45 -20.15 2.74 -0.33
N GLU A 46 -21.26 2.08 -0.65
CA GLU A 46 -21.34 0.62 -0.62
C GLU A 46 -20.44 0.01 -1.70
N GLU A 47 -20.46 0.54 -2.92
CA GLU A 47 -19.57 0.10 -4.01
C GLU A 47 -18.09 0.32 -3.69
N GLU A 48 -17.72 1.50 -3.18
CA GLU A 48 -16.36 1.82 -2.78
C GLU A 48 -15.86 0.86 -1.70
N LYS A 49 -16.70 0.58 -0.69
CA LYS A 49 -16.38 -0.38 0.37
C LYS A 49 -16.16 -1.79 -0.18
N GLN A 50 -16.95 -2.22 -1.17
CA GLN A 50 -16.75 -3.54 -1.80
C GLN A 50 -15.46 -3.58 -2.62
N ARG A 51 -15.15 -2.53 -3.37
CA ARG A 51 -13.88 -2.42 -4.11
C ARG A 51 -12.68 -2.46 -3.17
N GLU A 52 -12.73 -1.69 -2.09
CA GLU A 52 -11.67 -1.66 -1.07
C GLU A 52 -11.48 -3.04 -0.42
N ARG A 53 -12.56 -3.74 -0.10
CA ARG A 53 -12.49 -5.12 0.42
C ARG A 53 -11.82 -6.06 -0.56
N ALA A 54 -12.25 -6.04 -1.82
CA ALA A 54 -11.68 -6.91 -2.85
C ALA A 54 -10.18 -6.62 -3.08
N GLU A 55 -9.76 -5.36 -3.04
CA GLU A 55 -8.35 -4.99 -3.15
C GLU A 55 -7.54 -5.46 -1.94
N ARG A 56 -8.07 -5.26 -0.72
CA ARG A 56 -7.44 -5.76 0.51
C ARG A 56 -7.32 -7.28 0.52
N GLU A 57 -8.35 -8.00 0.07
CA GLU A 57 -8.33 -9.45 -0.04
C GLU A 57 -7.24 -9.92 -1.02
N LYS A 58 -7.18 -9.36 -2.23
CA LYS A 58 -6.09 -9.66 -3.19
C LYS A 58 -4.71 -9.38 -2.62
N ARG A 59 -4.53 -8.25 -1.93
CA ARG A 59 -3.26 -7.92 -1.26
C ARG A 59 -2.94 -8.93 -0.15
N ASN A 60 -3.91 -9.31 0.67
CA ASN A 60 -3.72 -10.27 1.74
C ASN A 60 -3.39 -11.66 1.20
N GLU A 61 -4.01 -12.09 0.11
CA GLU A 61 -3.72 -13.36 -0.56
C GLU A 61 -2.28 -13.45 -1.07
N THR A 62 -1.79 -12.39 -1.75
CA THR A 62 -0.41 -12.36 -2.25
C THR A 62 0.61 -12.37 -1.11
N ILE A 63 0.36 -11.63 -0.03
CA ILE A 63 1.19 -11.64 1.18
C ILE A 63 1.15 -13.02 1.85
N ALA A 64 -0.04 -13.63 1.99
CA ALA A 64 -0.21 -14.93 2.61
C ALA A 64 0.51 -16.03 1.84
N ALA A 65 0.42 -16.04 0.50
CA ALA A 65 1.13 -16.98 -0.36
C ALA A 65 2.65 -16.84 -0.19
N THR A 66 3.16 -15.61 -0.19
CA THR A 66 4.58 -15.32 -0.01
C THR A 66 5.07 -15.76 1.37
N ASN A 67 4.33 -15.42 2.43
CA ASN A 67 4.65 -15.80 3.80
C ASN A 67 4.60 -17.31 4.01
N LYS A 68 3.63 -18.00 3.42
CA LYS A 68 3.52 -19.47 3.46
C LYS A 68 4.75 -20.12 2.82
N SER A 69 5.17 -19.64 1.64
CA SER A 69 6.38 -20.13 0.97
C SER A 69 7.64 -19.86 1.81
N ARG A 70 7.78 -18.66 2.36
CA ARG A 70 8.92 -18.28 3.22
C ARG A 70 8.97 -19.14 4.48
N LYS A 71 7.83 -19.40 5.14
CA LYS A 71 7.75 -20.24 6.34
C LYS A 71 8.20 -21.68 6.07
N LYS A 72 7.72 -22.29 4.98
CA LYS A 72 8.12 -23.65 4.58
C LYS A 72 9.63 -23.75 4.34
N MET A 73 10.17 -22.78 3.60
CA MET A 73 11.62 -22.70 3.34
C MET A 73 12.41 -22.59 4.64
N ASN A 74 12.05 -21.65 5.50
CA ASN A 74 12.72 -21.45 6.79
C ASN A 74 12.65 -22.72 7.65
N GLN A 75 11.51 -23.42 7.66
CA GLN A 75 11.36 -24.67 8.39
C GLN A 75 12.31 -25.75 7.87
N ALA A 76 12.46 -25.89 6.55
CA ALA A 76 13.40 -26.84 5.96
C ALA A 76 14.86 -26.49 6.27
N LEU A 77 15.23 -25.21 6.14
CA LEU A 77 16.59 -24.72 6.44
C LEU A 77 16.95 -24.80 7.93
N ALA A 78 15.96 -24.68 8.81
CA ALA A 78 16.16 -24.83 10.25
C ALA A 78 16.36 -26.29 10.70
N LYS A 79 16.08 -27.28 9.84
CA LYS A 79 16.27 -28.71 10.19
C LYS A 79 17.74 -28.99 10.43
N ARG A 80 18.01 -29.63 11.57
CA ARG A 80 19.34 -30.08 11.99
C ARG A 80 19.35 -31.60 12.16
N ASN A 81 20.52 -32.20 11.97
CA ASN A 81 20.73 -33.62 12.27
C ASN A 81 20.89 -33.85 13.78
N LYS A 82 21.01 -35.12 14.21
CA LYS A 82 21.20 -35.48 15.63
C LYS A 82 22.46 -34.84 16.26
N LYS A 83 23.45 -34.46 15.44
CA LYS A 83 24.68 -33.77 15.85
C LYS A 83 24.54 -32.24 15.83
N GLY A 84 23.34 -31.71 15.59
CA GLY A 84 23.07 -30.27 15.56
C GLY A 84 23.53 -29.54 14.29
N GLN A 85 24.09 -30.25 13.31
CA GLN A 85 24.53 -29.66 12.05
C GLN A 85 23.34 -29.46 11.09
N PRO A 86 23.39 -28.47 10.19
CA PRO A 86 22.37 -28.27 9.17
C PRO A 86 22.12 -29.54 8.35
N ASN A 87 20.85 -29.86 8.09
CA ASN A 87 20.50 -31.02 7.26
C ASN A 87 20.67 -30.66 5.78
N LEU A 88 21.68 -31.26 5.11
CA LEU A 88 22.00 -31.00 3.71
C LEU A 88 20.84 -31.39 2.77
N ASN A 89 20.19 -32.54 3.02
CA ASN A 89 19.09 -33.01 2.18
C ASN A 89 17.92 -32.02 2.22
N ALA A 90 17.56 -31.51 3.40
CA ALA A 90 16.52 -30.50 3.54
C ALA A 90 16.85 -29.18 2.83
N GLN A 91 18.14 -28.80 2.76
CA GLN A 91 18.58 -27.64 1.99
C GLN A 91 18.53 -27.90 0.49
N MET A 92 18.87 -29.11 0.06
CA MET A 92 18.80 -29.53 -1.33
C MET A 92 17.36 -29.49 -1.84
N ASP A 93 16.39 -29.97 -1.06
CA ASP A 93 14.96 -29.93 -1.40
C ASP A 93 14.49 -28.49 -1.69
N VAL A 94 14.90 -27.53 -0.85
CA VAL A 94 14.59 -26.10 -1.04
C VAL A 94 15.19 -25.56 -2.35
N LEU A 95 16.42 -25.97 -2.67
CA LEU A 95 17.10 -25.54 -3.90
C LEU A 95 16.41 -26.10 -5.14
N LEU A 96 16.09 -27.40 -5.13
CA LEU A 96 15.37 -28.07 -6.21
C LEU A 96 13.99 -27.45 -6.43
N GLU A 97 13.24 -27.17 -5.36
CA GLU A 97 11.94 -26.48 -5.44
C GLU A 97 12.07 -25.09 -6.10
N LYS A 98 13.13 -24.34 -5.77
CA LYS A 98 13.39 -23.02 -6.40
C LYS A 98 13.72 -23.14 -7.88
N ILE A 99 14.52 -24.12 -8.27
CA ILE A 99 14.87 -24.38 -9.68
C ILE A 99 13.61 -24.75 -10.45
N GLN A 100 12.83 -25.70 -9.93
CA GLN A 100 11.58 -26.13 -10.58
C GLN A 100 10.62 -24.95 -10.78
N LYS A 101 10.43 -24.09 -9.77
CA LYS A 101 9.60 -22.88 -9.88
C LYS A 101 10.08 -21.91 -10.96
N ARG A 102 11.39 -21.76 -11.17
CA ARG A 102 11.94 -20.92 -12.24
C ARG A 102 11.65 -21.52 -13.61
N VAL A 103 11.93 -22.82 -13.77
CA VAL A 103 11.66 -23.56 -15.01
C VAL A 103 10.17 -23.52 -15.38
N ASP A 104 9.27 -23.73 -14.41
CA ASP A 104 7.83 -23.68 -14.65
C ASP A 104 7.34 -22.28 -15.02
N LYS A 105 7.99 -21.23 -14.50
CA LYS A 105 7.70 -19.84 -14.86
C LYS A 105 8.13 -19.55 -16.30
N GLU A 106 9.35 -19.93 -16.66
CA GLU A 106 9.88 -19.79 -18.02
C GLU A 106 9.01 -20.54 -19.06
N LYS A 107 8.53 -21.75 -18.71
CA LYS A 107 7.59 -22.51 -19.55
C LYS A 107 6.22 -21.88 -19.72
N LYS A 108 5.78 -21.05 -18.76
CA LYS A 108 4.50 -20.32 -18.84
C LYS A 108 4.61 -19.04 -19.63
N GLU A 109 5.79 -18.42 -19.66
CA GLU A 109 6.06 -17.20 -20.43
C GLU A 109 6.36 -17.48 -21.91
N THR A 110 6.73 -18.71 -22.24
CA THR A 110 7.02 -19.19 -23.61
C THR A 110 5.81 -19.83 -24.30
N LYS A 111 4.68 -19.96 -23.61
CA LYS A 111 3.39 -20.45 -24.14
C LYS A 111 2.41 -19.31 -24.27
#